data_AF-F8JQY3-F1
#
_entry.id   AF-F8JQY3-F1
#
_cell.length_a   1.000
_cell.length_b   1.000
_cell.length_c   1.000
_cell.angle_alpha   90.00
_cell.angle_beta   90.00
_cell.angle_gamma   90.00
#
_symmetry.space_group_name_H-M   'P 1'
#
loop_
_entity.id
_entity.type
_entity.pdbx_description
1 polymer ?
#
loop_
_entity_poly.entity_id
_entity_poly.type
_entity_poly.pdbx_seq_one_letter_code
_entity_poly.pdbx_strand_id
1 'polypeptide(L)'
;MSWGYEVWVCDCGYTKPAEHDGSCGIWKRTAIHWNDRWFGAFEEAAQHGHAYVMAVPVGATLERGWKAHITFEHIRGGGLCKECRKRRGPLTTTPFGKKFMCEDCRSAFRRDHERNAYVTGRDPDSRLYRPVLDVAQEDAKH
;
A
#
# COMPACT_ATOMS: atom_id res chain seq x y z
N MET A 1 5.51 12.61 -16.55
CA MET A 1 6.34 12.36 -15.36
C MET A 1 6.79 10.93 -15.44
N SER A 2 8.10 10.67 -15.44
CA SER A 2 8.63 9.32 -15.62
C SER A 2 8.98 8.72 -14.26
N TRP A 3 8.33 7.61 -13.93
CA TRP A 3 8.55 6.80 -12.73
C TRP A 3 8.77 5.35 -13.14
N GLY A 4 9.70 4.68 -12.46
CA GLY A 4 9.75 3.22 -12.43
C GLY A 4 9.06 2.71 -11.17
N TYR A 5 8.39 1.58 -11.26
CA TYR A 5 7.71 0.90 -10.16
C TYR A 5 8.33 -0.48 -10.03
N GLU A 6 9.30 -0.59 -9.12
CA GLU A 6 10.04 -1.83 -8.89
C GLU A 6 9.27 -2.73 -7.92
N VAL A 7 9.10 -4.00 -8.30
CA VAL A 7 8.52 -5.03 -7.44
C VAL A 7 9.64 -5.75 -6.70
N TRP A 8 9.58 -5.72 -5.37
CA TRP A 8 10.54 -6.36 -4.48
C TRP A 8 9.84 -7.42 -3.65
N VAL A 9 10.30 -8.66 -3.75
CA VAL A 9 9.73 -9.83 -3.08
C VAL A 9 10.64 -10.26 -1.94
N CYS A 10 10.04 -10.56 -0.80
CA CYS A 10 10.74 -11.08 0.37
C CYS A 10 11.28 -12.49 0.08
N ASP A 11 12.55 -12.71 0.39
CA ASP A 11 13.25 -13.99 0.19
C ASP A 11 13.85 -14.53 1.51
N CYS A 12 13.24 -14.17 2.65
CA CYS A 12 13.70 -14.59 3.99
C CYS A 12 13.34 -16.04 4.36
N GLY A 13 12.59 -16.76 3.52
CA GLY A 13 12.11 -18.12 3.82
C GLY A 13 11.00 -18.21 4.86
N TYR A 14 10.50 -17.07 5.37
CA TYR A 14 9.35 -17.03 6.27
C TYR A 14 8.08 -17.52 5.60
N THR A 15 7.23 -18.16 6.40
CA THR A 15 6.01 -18.81 5.90
C THR A 15 4.75 -18.28 6.57
N LYS A 16 4.88 -17.66 7.75
CA LYS A 16 3.78 -17.10 8.51
C LYS A 16 3.73 -15.58 8.35
N PRO A 17 2.54 -14.97 8.25
CA PRO A 17 2.40 -13.52 8.13
C PRO A 17 3.07 -12.74 9.26
N ALA A 18 3.08 -13.28 10.47
CA ALA A 18 3.69 -12.64 11.65
C ALA A 18 5.21 -12.50 11.58
N GLU A 19 5.86 -13.36 10.80
CA GLU A 19 7.31 -13.30 10.60
C GLU A 19 7.69 -12.16 9.63
N HIS A 20 6.71 -11.53 8.97
CA HIS A 20 6.93 -10.47 7.99
C HIS A 20 6.73 -9.05 8.54
N ASP A 21 6.27 -8.87 9.79
CA ASP A 21 5.95 -7.56 10.37
C ASP A 21 7.22 -6.76 10.77
N GLY A 22 8.11 -6.47 9.82
CA GLY A 22 9.32 -5.64 10.00
C GLY A 22 10.62 -6.42 10.20
N SER A 23 10.59 -7.75 10.14
CA SER A 23 11.75 -8.63 10.31
C SER A 23 12.43 -9.08 9.00
N CYS A 24 11.88 -8.71 7.85
CA CYS A 24 12.41 -9.13 6.55
C CYS A 24 13.68 -8.36 6.18
N GLY A 25 14.81 -9.06 6.09
CA GLY A 25 16.11 -8.48 5.73
C GLY A 25 16.61 -8.83 4.32
N ILE A 26 15.98 -9.78 3.64
CA ILE A 26 16.40 -10.27 2.31
C ILE A 26 15.29 -10.00 1.31
N TRP A 27 15.63 -9.22 0.29
CA TRP A 27 14.70 -8.75 -0.73
C TRP A 27 15.29 -8.94 -2.11
N LYS A 28 14.47 -9.43 -3.03
CA LYS A 28 14.84 -9.63 -4.42
C LYS A 28 13.93 -8.82 -5.32
N ARG A 29 14.51 -7.97 -6.17
CA ARG A 29 13.75 -7.28 -7.22
C ARG A 29 13.36 -8.30 -8.29
N THR A 30 12.06 -8.42 -8.57
CA THR A 30 11.52 -9.39 -9.54
C THR A 30 11.09 -8.73 -10.85
N ALA A 31 10.61 -7.49 -10.80
CA ALA A 31 10.16 -6.76 -11.98
C ALA A 31 10.34 -5.24 -11.83
N ILE A 32 10.20 -4.56 -12.96
CA ILE A 32 10.05 -3.10 -13.04
C ILE A 32 8.95 -2.77 -14.04
N HIS A 33 7.97 -1.99 -13.59
CA HIS A 33 6.89 -1.46 -14.43
C HIS A 33 7.11 0.04 -14.65
N TRP A 34 6.87 0.54 -15.86
CA TRP A 34 7.14 1.92 -16.21
C TRP A 34 5.85 2.73 -16.37
N ASN A 35 5.88 4.00 -15.94
CA ASN A 35 4.86 5.02 -16.23
C ASN A 35 3.43 4.61 -15.84
N ASP A 36 2.54 4.48 -16.83
CA ASP A 36 1.11 4.17 -16.72
C ASP A 36 0.84 2.73 -16.24
N ARG A 37 1.83 1.84 -16.34
CA ARG A 37 1.72 0.44 -15.88
C ARG A 37 1.94 0.27 -14.37
N TRP A 38 1.87 1.34 -13.60
CA TRP A 38 2.10 1.33 -12.16
C TRP A 38 1.17 0.36 -11.41
N PHE A 39 -0.08 0.23 -11.85
CA PHE A 39 -1.04 -0.70 -11.24
C PHE A 39 -0.63 -2.17 -11.44
N GLY A 40 -0.03 -2.50 -12.58
CA GLY A 40 0.50 -3.84 -12.85
C GLY A 40 1.57 -4.27 -11.83
N ALA A 41 2.36 -3.33 -11.31
CA ALA A 41 3.30 -3.63 -10.22
C ALA A 41 2.60 -4.00 -8.90
N PHE A 42 1.44 -3.40 -8.63
CA PHE A 42 0.67 -3.68 -7.41
C PHE A 42 0.00 -5.06 -7.52
N GLU A 43 -0.56 -5.38 -8.69
CA GLU A 43 -1.12 -6.70 -8.98
C GLU A 43 -0.05 -7.79 -8.86
N GLU A 44 1.14 -7.58 -9.43
CA GLU A 44 2.24 -8.53 -9.32
C GLU A 44 2.70 -8.71 -7.87
N ALA A 45 2.91 -7.61 -7.12
CA ALA A 45 3.27 -7.69 -5.71
C ALA A 45 2.23 -8.47 -4.88
N ALA A 46 0.94 -8.35 -5.19
CA ALA A 46 -0.14 -9.05 -4.51
C ALA A 46 -0.19 -10.57 -4.80
N GLN A 47 0.55 -11.07 -5.80
CA GLN A 47 0.67 -12.50 -6.08
C GLN A 47 1.68 -13.21 -5.15
N HIS A 48 2.56 -12.44 -4.49
CA HIS A 48 3.60 -12.99 -3.62
C HIS A 48 3.17 -13.08 -2.15
N GLY A 49 3.90 -13.87 -1.36
CA GLY A 49 3.64 -14.01 0.08
C GLY A 49 3.93 -12.72 0.86
N HIS A 50 5.02 -12.03 0.53
CA HIS A 50 5.34 -10.71 1.02
C HIS A 50 6.12 -9.94 -0.05
N ALA A 51 5.63 -8.79 -0.46
CA ALA A 51 6.27 -7.94 -1.45
C ALA A 51 5.94 -6.46 -1.23
N TYR A 52 6.79 -5.57 -1.73
CA TYR A 52 6.49 -4.14 -1.82
C TYR A 52 6.79 -3.60 -3.21
N VAL A 53 6.16 -2.47 -3.52
CA VAL A 53 6.42 -1.70 -4.73
C VAL A 53 7.12 -0.40 -4.34
N MET A 54 8.29 -0.17 -4.92
CA MET A 54 9.04 1.06 -4.77
C MET A 54 8.88 1.91 -6.02
N ALA A 55 8.35 3.13 -5.87
CA ALA A 55 8.39 4.12 -6.93
C ALA A 55 9.78 4.74 -6.94
N VAL A 56 10.50 4.58 -8.05
CA VAL A 56 11.83 5.13 -8.29
C VAL A 56 11.75 6.28 -9.31
N PRO A 57 12.28 7.47 -8.99
CA PRO A 57 12.25 8.60 -9.89
C PRO A 57 13.20 8.34 -11.06
N VAL A 58 12.78 8.68 -12.28
CA VAL A 58 13.64 8.60 -13.47
C VAL A 58 13.49 9.87 -14.32
N GLY A 59 14.50 10.17 -15.14
CA GLY A 59 14.51 11.34 -16.03
C GLY A 59 14.24 12.64 -15.28
N ALA A 60 13.31 13.46 -15.79
CA ALA A 60 12.98 14.77 -15.22
C ALA A 60 12.50 14.72 -13.75
N THR A 61 11.94 13.59 -13.29
CA THR A 61 11.54 13.44 -11.89
C THR A 61 12.76 13.33 -10.97
N LEU A 62 13.81 12.64 -11.43
CA LEU A 62 15.09 12.54 -10.73
C LEU A 62 15.81 13.89 -10.69
N GLU A 63 15.82 14.63 -11.81
CA GLU A 63 16.41 15.97 -11.89
C GLU A 63 15.77 16.97 -10.92
N ARG A 64 14.48 16.80 -10.62
CA ARG A 64 13.74 17.59 -9.63
C ARG A 64 14.02 17.20 -8.17
N GLY A 65 14.93 16.25 -7.92
CA GLY A 65 15.33 15.82 -6.59
C GLY A 65 14.29 14.97 -5.84
N TRP A 66 13.33 14.39 -6.56
CA TRP A 66 12.38 13.45 -5.96
C TRP A 66 13.11 12.21 -5.47
N LYS A 67 12.59 11.58 -4.42
CA LYS A 67 13.20 10.40 -3.81
C LYS A 67 12.35 9.16 -4.04
N ALA A 68 13.04 8.02 -4.13
CA ALA A 68 12.37 6.74 -4.15
C ALA A 68 11.57 6.54 -2.85
N HIS A 69 10.40 5.93 -2.95
CA HIS A 69 9.55 5.65 -1.79
C HIS A 69 8.66 4.44 -2.03
N ILE A 70 8.30 3.75 -0.95
CA ILE A 70 7.37 2.61 -1.01
C ILE A 70 5.97 3.15 -1.27
N THR A 71 5.34 2.69 -2.34
CA THR A 71 3.96 3.07 -2.71
C THR A 71 2.95 1.99 -2.37
N PHE A 72 3.37 0.73 -2.26
CA PHE A 72 2.51 -0.39 -1.88
C PHE A 72 3.32 -1.47 -1.18
N GLU A 73 2.65 -2.20 -0.30
CA GLU A 73 3.19 -3.33 0.44
C GLU A 73 2.07 -4.36 0.63
N HIS A 74 2.38 -5.61 0.34
CA HIS A 74 1.48 -6.74 0.46
C HIS A 74 2.09 -7.80 1.35
N ILE A 75 1.36 -8.26 2.36
CA ILE A 75 1.65 -9.45 3.13
C ILE A 75 0.43 -10.37 3.00
N ARG A 76 0.62 -11.62 2.62
CA ARG A 76 -0.44 -12.63 2.56
C ARG A 76 -1.08 -12.78 3.93
N GLY A 77 -2.40 -12.68 4.00
CA GLY A 77 -3.13 -12.65 5.28
C GLY A 77 -3.04 -11.31 6.04
N GLY A 78 -2.35 -10.31 5.49
CA GLY A 78 -2.27 -8.95 6.00
C GLY A 78 -1.14 -8.70 7.00
N GLY A 79 -0.66 -7.45 7.03
CA GLY A 79 0.25 -6.97 8.05
C GLY A 79 -0.46 -6.69 9.37
N LEU A 80 0.30 -6.60 10.47
CA LEU A 80 -0.23 -6.27 11.79
C LEU A 80 -0.92 -4.91 11.79
N CYS A 81 -2.19 -4.87 12.22
CA CYS A 81 -2.98 -3.66 12.27
C CYS A 81 -2.33 -2.60 13.16
N LYS A 82 -2.04 -1.43 12.58
CA LYS A 82 -1.36 -0.33 13.28
C LYS A 82 -2.15 0.20 14.47
N GLU A 83 -3.48 0.14 14.40
CA GLU A 83 -4.38 0.69 15.44
C GLU A 83 -4.57 -0.27 16.61
N CYS A 84 -5.06 -1.50 16.37
CA CYS A 84 -5.35 -2.42 17.47
C CYS A 84 -4.17 -3.32 17.88
N ARG A 85 -3.15 -3.47 17.02
CA ARG A 85 -1.97 -4.35 17.23
C ARG A 85 -2.29 -5.82 17.54
N LYS A 86 -3.53 -6.25 17.30
CA LYS A 86 -4.01 -7.63 17.60
C LYS A 86 -4.37 -8.42 16.35
N ARG A 87 -4.92 -7.75 15.35
CA ARG A 87 -5.44 -8.35 14.12
C ARG A 87 -4.63 -7.93 12.91
N ARG A 88 -4.87 -8.60 11.79
CA ARG A 88 -4.20 -8.35 10.52
C ARG A 88 -5.18 -7.79 9.49
N GLY A 89 -4.64 -7.09 8.51
CA GLY A 89 -5.41 -6.64 7.35
C GLY A 89 -4.53 -6.04 6.27
N PRO A 90 -5.13 -5.59 5.16
CA PRO A 90 -4.40 -5.07 4.02
C PRO A 90 -3.80 -3.69 4.32
N LEU A 91 -2.84 -3.30 3.49
CA LEU A 91 -2.36 -1.92 3.47
C LEU A 91 -3.52 -1.02 3.07
N THR A 92 -3.81 -0.03 3.90
CA THR A 92 -5.00 0.82 3.84
C THR A 92 -4.60 2.28 3.71
N THR A 93 -5.31 3.03 2.87
CA THR A 93 -5.14 4.49 2.74
C THR A 93 -5.70 5.20 3.96
N THR A 94 -4.91 6.03 4.62
CA THR A 94 -5.36 6.87 5.76
C THR A 94 -4.96 8.34 5.53
N PRO A 95 -5.52 9.30 6.28
CA PRO A 95 -5.11 10.71 6.20
C PRO A 95 -3.61 10.92 6.48
N PHE A 96 -2.98 9.99 7.20
CA PHE A 96 -1.59 10.07 7.66
C PHE A 96 -0.67 9.12 6.89
N GLY A 97 -1.06 8.76 5.65
CA GLY A 97 -0.34 7.81 4.82
C GLY A 97 -0.88 6.39 4.88
N LYS A 98 -0.16 5.44 4.29
CA LYS A 98 -0.60 4.05 4.13
C LYS A 98 -0.21 3.24 5.37
N LYS A 99 -1.16 2.48 5.92
CA LYS A 99 -0.96 1.66 7.12
C LYS A 99 -1.70 0.34 6.99
N PHE A 100 -1.13 -0.74 7.53
CA PHE A 100 -1.89 -1.99 7.68
C PHE A 100 -3.01 -1.79 8.70
N MET A 101 -4.24 -2.14 8.33
CA MET A 101 -5.41 -2.02 9.20
C MET A 101 -6.32 -3.23 9.04
N CYS A 102 -6.73 -3.84 10.15
CA CYS A 102 -7.73 -4.90 10.14
C CYS A 102 -9.12 -4.33 9.80
N GLU A 103 -10.03 -5.21 9.37
CA GLU A 103 -11.35 -4.79 8.87
C GLU A 103 -12.13 -3.97 9.90
N ASP A 104 -12.33 -4.48 11.12
CA ASP A 104 -13.04 -3.73 12.16
C ASP A 104 -12.48 -2.32 12.41
N CYS A 105 -11.15 -2.17 12.42
CA CYS A 105 -10.53 -0.86 12.58
C CYS A 105 -10.82 0.02 11.36
N ARG A 106 -10.64 -0.51 10.13
CA ARG A 106 -11.00 0.23 8.90
C ARG A 106 -12.46 0.68 8.94
N SER A 107 -13.41 -0.21 9.22
CA SER A 107 -14.82 0.13 9.22
C SER A 107 -15.17 1.13 10.33
N ALA A 108 -14.56 1.01 11.51
CA ALA A 108 -14.76 1.98 12.60
C ALA A 108 -14.25 3.38 12.23
N PHE A 109 -13.00 3.48 11.77
CA PHE A 109 -12.43 4.76 11.35
C PHE A 109 -13.14 5.35 10.11
N ARG A 110 -13.65 4.49 9.21
CA ARG A 110 -14.49 4.92 8.08
C ARG A 110 -15.78 5.59 8.56
N ARG A 111 -16.51 4.95 9.48
CA ARG A 111 -17.73 5.53 10.06
C ARG A 111 -17.46 6.84 10.78
N ASP A 112 -16.35 6.92 11.51
CA ASP A 112 -15.96 8.15 12.20
C ASP A 112 -15.62 9.28 11.22
N HIS A 113 -14.94 8.96 10.12
CA HIS A 113 -14.65 9.91 9.04
C HIS A 113 -15.90 10.41 8.34
N GLU A 114 -16.82 9.52 8.00
CA GLU A 114 -18.12 9.87 7.40
C GLU A 114 -18.95 10.74 8.35
N ARG A 115 -18.98 10.39 9.64
CA ARG A 115 -19.66 11.19 10.66
C ARG A 115 -19.05 12.58 10.78
N ASN A 116 -17.72 12.69 10.80
CA ASN A 116 -17.04 13.99 10.89
C ASN A 116 -17.27 14.85 9.63
N ALA A 117 -17.26 14.24 8.44
CA ALA A 117 -17.57 14.93 7.19
C ALA A 117 -19.01 15.49 7.21
N TYR A 118 -19.98 14.67 7.63
CA TYR A 118 -21.37 15.09 7.80
C TYR A 118 -21.51 16.27 8.77
N VAL A 119 -20.90 16.19 9.96
CA VAL A 119 -20.96 17.26 10.98
C VAL A 119 -20.31 18.56 10.49
N THR A 120 -19.31 18.48 9.62
CA THR A 120 -18.59 19.64 9.10
C THR A 120 -19.12 20.16 7.77
N GLY A 121 -20.22 19.58 7.25
CA GLY A 121 -20.80 19.96 5.97
C GLY A 121 -19.89 19.70 4.77
N ARG A 122 -19.03 18.67 4.86
CA ARG A 122 -18.08 18.27 3.82
C ARG A 122 -18.40 16.88 3.30
N ASP A 123 -17.99 16.62 2.06
CA ASP A 123 -18.05 15.27 1.52
C ASP A 123 -16.90 14.41 2.07
N PRO A 124 -17.16 13.19 2.55
CA PRO A 124 -16.10 12.30 3.00
C PRO A 124 -15.29 11.80 1.81
N ASP A 125 -13.97 11.94 1.87
CA ASP A 125 -13.08 11.30 0.90
C ASP A 125 -13.36 9.78 0.82
N SER A 126 -13.81 9.33 -0.35
CA SER A 126 -14.25 7.95 -0.62
C SER A 126 -13.09 6.95 -0.61
N ARG A 127 -11.84 7.42 -0.67
CA ARG A 127 -10.63 6.58 -0.74
C ARG A 127 -10.07 6.26 0.63
N LEU A 128 -10.40 7.07 1.64
CA LEU A 128 -9.91 6.87 3.00
C LEU A 128 -10.51 5.63 3.65
N TYR A 129 -9.65 4.92 4.38
CA TYR A 129 -9.90 3.65 5.06
C TYR A 129 -10.31 2.51 4.12
N ARG A 130 -9.89 2.58 2.85
CA ARG A 130 -10.01 1.49 1.87
C ARG A 130 -8.65 0.83 1.59
N PRO A 131 -8.61 -0.45 1.18
CA PRO A 131 -7.36 -1.11 0.84
C PRO A 131 -6.71 -0.37 -0.33
N VAL A 132 -5.39 -0.19 -0.26
CA VAL A 132 -4.63 0.52 -1.29
C VAL A 132 -4.78 -0.14 -2.66
N LEU A 133 -4.88 -1.47 -2.70
CA LEU A 133 -5.05 -2.22 -3.94
C LEU A 133 -6.41 -1.92 -4.61
N ASP A 134 -7.50 -1.91 -3.85
CA ASP A 134 -8.84 -1.60 -4.35
C ASP A 134 -8.93 -0.18 -4.89
N VAL A 135 -8.36 0.78 -4.16
CA VAL A 135 -8.30 2.19 -4.58
C VAL A 135 -7.47 2.33 -5.85
N ALA A 136 -6.34 1.63 -5.94
CA ALA A 136 -5.48 1.65 -7.10
C ALA A 136 -6.14 1.04 -8.35
N GLN A 137 -6.95 -0.01 -8.15
CA GLN A 137 -7.70 -0.64 -9.23
C GLN A 137 -8.77 0.29 -9.82
N GLU A 138 -9.38 1.15 -9.00
CA GLU A 138 -10.30 2.18 -9.46
C GLU A 138 -9.58 3.28 -10.25
N ASP A 139 -8.43 3.74 -9.76
CA ASP A 139 -7.62 4.76 -10.44
C ASP A 139 -7.14 4.29 -11.81
N ALA A 140 -6.75 3.02 -11.93
CA ALA A 140 -6.25 2.46 -13.18
C ALA A 140 -7.30 2.39 -14.30
N LYS A 141 -8.59 2.57 -13.98
CA LYS A 141 -9.69 2.58 -14.96
C LYS A 141 -9.96 3.98 -15.55
N HIS A 142 -9.33 5.02 -15.04
CA HIS A 142 -9.57 6.42 -15.39
C HIS A 142 -8.30 7.08 -15.93
#